data_AF-A0A2G9NB08-F1
#
_entry.id   AF-A0A2G9NB08-F1
#
_cell.length_a   1.000
_cell.length_b   1.000
_cell.length_c   1.000
_cell.angle_alpha   90.00
_cell.angle_beta   90.00
_cell.angle_gamma   90.00
#
_symmetry.space_group_name_H-M   'P 1'
#
loop_
_entity.id
_entity.type
_entity.pdbx_description
1 polymer ?
#
loop_
_entity_poly.entity_id
_entity_poly.type
_entity_poly.pdbx_seq_one_letter_code
_entity_poly.pdbx_strand_id
1 'polypeptide(L)'
;MTVETIKMSSKGQIVIPQDVREELHAHAGTVFAVVGNKDTIVLKKIATPSKEDLIKDLGLFAKKAKKRLQSKGFTEKDLQAK
;
A
#
# COMPACT_ATOMS: atom_id res chain seq x y z
N MET A 1 19.82 8.18 12.57
CA MET A 1 19.06 9.15 13.39
C MET A 1 19.52 10.56 13.06
N THR A 2 19.04 11.05 11.92
CA THR A 2 19.12 12.46 11.56
C THR A 2 17.97 13.21 12.25
N VAL A 3 18.27 14.36 12.87
CA VAL A 3 17.26 15.25 13.47
C VAL A 3 17.34 16.60 12.77
N GLU A 4 16.23 17.02 12.17
CA GLU A 4 16.10 18.29 11.48
C GLU A 4 14.81 19.00 11.90
N THR A 5 14.81 20.34 11.84
CA THR A 5 13.63 21.15 12.16
C THR A 5 13.03 21.71 10.88
N ILE A 6 11.72 21.53 10.70
CA ILE A 6 10.99 22.06 9.55
C ILE A 6 9.88 23.00 10.01
N LYS A 7 9.51 23.94 9.15
CA LYS A 7 8.37 24.83 9.36
C LYS A 7 7.19 24.35 8.53
N MET A 8 6.02 24.30 9.15
CA MET A 8 4.77 24.01 8.46
C MET A 8 4.39 25.17 7.53
N SER A 9 3.96 24.83 6.32
CA SER A 9 3.41 25.82 5.39
C SER A 9 2.04 26.33 5.88
N SER A 10 1.57 27.45 5.32
CA SER A 10 0.23 27.99 5.61
C SER A 10 -0.92 27.02 5.26
N LYS A 11 -0.65 26.04 4.39
CA LYS A 11 -1.61 25.01 3.99
C LYS A 11 -1.52 23.75 4.86
N GLY A 12 -0.73 23.77 5.93
CA GLY A 12 -0.54 22.61 6.80
C GLY A 12 0.40 21.54 6.23
N GLN A 13 1.17 21.86 5.19
CA GLN A 13 2.10 20.90 4.59
C GLN A 13 3.47 20.99 5.27
N ILE A 14 4.14 19.84 5.39
CA ILE A 14 5.52 19.74 5.86
C ILE A 14 6.39 19.15 4.76
N VAL A 15 7.65 19.57 4.72
CA VAL A 15 8.66 18.99 3.82
C VAL A 15 9.46 17.96 4.62
N ILE A 16 9.66 16.78 4.05
CA ILE A 16 10.60 15.79 4.62
C ILE A 16 12.00 16.12 4.08
N PRO A 17 12.97 16.47 4.94
CA PRO A 17 14.34 16.78 4.52
C PRO A 17 14.99 15.64 3.75
N GLN A 18 16.02 15.96 2.96
CA GLN A 18 16.67 14.98 2.07
C GLN A 18 17.25 13.80 2.86
N ASP A 19 18.02 14.06 3.90
CA ASP A 19 18.69 13.03 4.71
C ASP A 19 17.67 12.07 5.34
N VAL A 20 16.55 12.61 5.83
CA VAL A 20 15.45 11.81 6.39
C VAL A 20 14.74 10.99 5.29
N ARG A 21 14.55 11.53 4.08
CA ARG A 21 13.98 10.76 2.95
C ARG A 21 14.88 9.60 2.55
N GLU A 22 16.19 9.81 2.55
CA GLU A 22 17.19 8.79 2.22
C GLU A 22 17.20 7.67 3.27
N GLU A 23 17.19 8.00 4.57
CA GLU A 23 17.12 7.03 5.68
C GLU A 23 15.82 6.18 5.62
N LEU A 24 14.71 6.76 5.18
CA LEU A 24 13.43 6.06 5.01
C LEU A 24 13.29 5.32 3.66
N HIS A 25 14.26 5.47 2.75
CA HIS A 25 14.16 5.06 1.35
C HIS A 25 12.84 5.53 0.70
N ALA A 26 12.46 6.78 0.97
CA ALA A 26 11.21 7.35 0.50
C ALA A 26 11.41 8.05 -0.84
N HIS A 27 10.57 7.69 -1.81
CA HIS A 27 10.56 8.25 -3.16
C HIS A 27 9.18 8.84 -3.50
N ALA A 28 9.09 9.54 -4.61
CA ALA A 28 7.80 10.00 -5.13
C ALA A 28 6.82 8.83 -5.26
N GLY A 29 5.59 9.00 -4.77
CA GLY A 29 4.58 7.94 -4.73
C GLY A 29 4.67 6.99 -3.52
N THR A 30 5.67 7.15 -2.64
CA THR A 30 5.71 6.40 -1.37
C THR A 30 4.49 6.73 -0.52
N VAL A 31 3.74 5.71 -0.13
CA VAL A 31 2.55 5.86 0.71
C VAL A 31 2.95 5.71 2.18
N PHE A 32 2.44 6.60 3.02
CA PHE A 32 2.64 6.55 4.47
C PHE A 32 1.30 6.42 5.18
N ALA A 33 1.24 5.58 6.20
CA ALA A 33 0.23 5.67 7.24
C ALA A 33 0.58 6.85 8.15
N VAL A 34 -0.40 7.69 8.47
CA VAL A 34 -0.24 8.87 9.33
C VAL A 34 -1.07 8.66 10.59
N VAL A 35 -0.41 8.75 11.75
CA VAL A 35 -1.09 8.66 13.05
C VAL A 35 -0.68 9.85 13.90
N GLY A 36 -1.66 10.62 14.39
CA GLY A 36 -1.44 11.71 15.32
C GLY A 36 -1.74 11.28 16.76
N ASN A 37 -0.90 11.67 17.71
CA ASN A 37 -1.14 11.51 19.14
C ASN A 37 -0.58 12.72 19.90
N LYS A 38 -1.45 13.51 20.53
CA LYS A 38 -1.10 14.73 21.26
C LYS A 38 -0.24 15.69 20.42
N ASP A 39 1.05 15.76 20.70
CA ASP A 39 2.09 16.61 20.08
C ASP A 39 2.96 15.86 19.06
N THR A 40 2.68 14.57 18.82
CA THR A 40 3.47 13.71 17.95
C THR A 40 2.68 13.28 16.71
N ILE A 41 3.37 13.26 15.57
CA ILE A 41 2.89 12.61 14.33
C ILE A 41 3.86 11.48 14.00
N VAL A 42 3.32 10.29 13.77
CA VAL A 42 4.07 9.13 13.28
C VAL A 42 3.72 8.89 11.82
N LEU A 43 4.75 8.89 10.97
CA LEU A 43 4.66 8.51 9.56
C LEU A 43 5.30 7.13 9.38
N LYS A 44 4.50 6.13 9.03
CA LYS A 44 4.99 4.77 8.76
C LYS A 44 4.86 4.44 7.29
N LYS A 45 5.99 4.20 6.62
CA LYS A 45 6.00 3.76 5.22
C LYS A 45 5.19 2.47 5.05
N ILE A 46 4.28 2.47 4.10
CA ILE A 46 3.51 1.28 3.72
C ILE A 46 4.20 0.65 2.53
N ALA A 47 4.57 -0.62 2.64
CA ALA A 47 5.00 -1.41 1.50
C ALA A 47 3.79 -1.67 0.61
N THR A 48 3.67 -0.92 -0.49
CA THR A 48 2.72 -1.23 -1.54
C THR A 48 3.29 -2.35 -2.41
N PRO A 49 2.56 -3.47 -2.61
CA PRO A 49 3.00 -4.51 -3.52
C PRO A 49 3.15 -3.94 -4.93
N SER A 50 4.10 -4.48 -5.70
CA SER A 50 4.23 -4.11 -7.10
C SER A 50 2.97 -4.53 -7.88
N LYS A 51 2.76 -3.92 -9.05
CA LYS A 51 1.65 -4.31 -9.94
C LYS A 51 1.79 -5.79 -10.34
N GLU A 52 3.02 -6.25 -10.53
CA GLU A 52 3.38 -7.61 -10.88
C GLU A 52 3.02 -8.59 -9.74
N ASP A 53 3.35 -8.22 -8.49
CA ASP A 53 2.99 -9.00 -7.30
C ASP A 53 1.46 -9.11 -7.16
N LEU A 54 0.76 -7.98 -7.34
CA LEU A 54 -0.70 -7.96 -7.30
C LEU A 54 -1.32 -8.85 -8.38
N ILE A 55 -0.84 -8.77 -9.64
CA ILE A 55 -1.34 -9.60 -10.74
C ILE A 55 -1.07 -11.08 -10.45
N LYS A 56 0.12 -11.41 -9.95
CA LYS A 56 0.50 -12.78 -9.58
C LYS A 56 -0.41 -13.33 -8.49
N ASP A 57 -0.66 -12.54 -7.45
CA ASP A 57 -1.53 -12.92 -6.34
C ASP A 57 -2.96 -13.11 -6.82
N LEU A 58 -3.51 -12.17 -7.60
CA LEU A 58 -4.83 -12.30 -8.22
C LEU A 58 -4.95 -13.56 -9.07
N GLY A 59 -3.92 -13.89 -9.85
CA GLY A 59 -3.86 -15.12 -10.64
C GLY A 59 -3.87 -16.38 -9.76
N LEU A 60 -3.16 -16.37 -8.63
CA LEU A 60 -3.17 -17.46 -7.65
C LEU A 60 -4.55 -17.61 -6.99
N PHE A 61 -5.18 -16.51 -6.60
CA PHE A 61 -6.54 -16.51 -6.05
C PHE A 61 -7.55 -17.04 -7.06
N ALA A 62 -7.51 -16.58 -8.31
CA ALA A 62 -8.39 -17.04 -9.38
C ALA A 62 -8.25 -18.55 -9.63
N LYS A 63 -7.01 -19.07 -9.67
CA LYS A 63 -6.74 -20.51 -9.83
C LYS A 63 -7.30 -21.33 -8.66
N LYS A 64 -7.11 -20.86 -7.42
CA LYS A 64 -7.66 -21.53 -6.22
C LYS A 64 -9.19 -21.51 -6.22
N ALA A 65 -9.79 -20.38 -6.56
CA ALA A 65 -11.24 -20.25 -6.67
C ALA A 65 -11.81 -21.19 -7.73
N LYS A 66 -11.21 -21.24 -8.94
CA LYS A 66 -11.62 -22.15 -10.02
C LYS A 66 -11.58 -23.61 -9.58
N LYS A 67 -10.47 -24.06 -8.97
CA LYS A 67 -10.36 -25.44 -8.45
C LYS A 67 -11.44 -25.75 -7.41
N ARG A 68 -11.71 -24.82 -6.50
CA ARG A 68 -12.74 -24.98 -5.45
C ARG A 68 -14.14 -25.08 -6.04
N LEU A 69 -14.45 -24.27 -7.05
CA LEU A 69 -15.72 -24.30 -7.75
C LEU A 69 -15.90 -25.62 -8.52
N GLN A 70 -14.87 -26.06 -9.27
CA GLN A 70 -14.88 -27.34 -9.98
C GLN A 70 -15.08 -28.53 -9.03
N SER A 71 -14.39 -28.55 -7.88
CA SER A 71 -14.57 -29.62 -6.87
C SER A 71 -15.98 -29.68 -6.28
N LYS A 72 -16.74 -28.60 -6.39
CA LYS A 72 -18.14 -28.49 -5.96
C LYS A 72 -19.14 -28.68 -7.11
N GLY A 73 -18.67 -29.03 -8.31
CA GLY A 73 -19.51 -29.28 -9.47
C GLY A 73 -19.96 -28.03 -10.23
N PHE A 74 -19.45 -26.84 -9.88
CA PHE A 74 -19.74 -25.62 -10.65
C PHE A 74 -19.00 -25.64 -11.99
N THR A 75 -19.72 -25.26 -13.03
CA THR A 75 -19.27 -25.21 -14.42
C THR A 75 -19.33 -23.79 -14.97
N GLU A 76 -18.71 -23.55 -16.14
CA GLU A 76 -18.73 -22.23 -16.78
C GLU A 76 -20.14 -21.76 -17.15
N LYS A 77 -21.11 -22.69 -17.26
CA LYS A 77 -22.52 -22.39 -17.51
C LYS A 77 -23.22 -21.74 -16.31
N ASP A 78 -22.66 -21.88 -15.11
CA ASP A 78 -23.18 -21.30 -13.86
C ASP A 78 -22.73 -19.84 -13.67
N LEU A 79 -21.79 -19.34 -14.49
CA LEU A 79 -21.28 -17.97 -14.47
C LEU A 79 -22.17 -16.97 -15.22
N GLN A 80 -23.48 -17.18 -15.24
CA GLN A 80 -24.39 -16.23 -15.89
C GLN A 80 -24.43 -14.93 -15.09
N ALA A 81 -23.82 -13.88 -15.64
CA ALA A 81 -24.01 -12.52 -15.18
C ALA A 81 -25.47 -12.13 -15.43
N LYS A 82 -26.14 -11.68 -14.38
CA LYS A 82 -27.46 -11.04 -14.46
C LYS A 82 -27.30 -9.58 -14.86
#